data_AF-A0A931ZWH2-F1
#
_entry.id   AF-A0A931ZWH2-F1
#
_cell.length_a   1.000
_cell.length_b   1.000
_cell.length_c   1.000
_cell.angle_alpha   90.00
_cell.angle_beta   90.00
_cell.angle_gamma   90.00
#
_symmetry.space_group_name_H-M   'P 1'
#
loop_
_entity.id
_entity.type
_entity.pdbx_description
1 polymer ?
#
loop_
_entity_poly.entity_id
_entity_poly.type
_entity_poly.pdbx_seq_one_letter_code
_entity_poly.pdbx_strand_id
1 'polypeptide(L)'
;MVERTLRAAVLFAKNQRDAALAELERAAALEERLPFEFGPPVTYKPPRELEGELLLRLDRPAEAVRAFSQALRRTPDRAATLLGLARASAKAGDSAIAVATYRQLKSIWHRADTGYTPLAEVENYLARHLSSEK
;
A
#
# COMPACT_ATOMS: atom_id res chain seq x y z
N MET A 1 16.67 -2.39 9.90
CA MET A 1 15.51 -2.05 9.03
C MET A 1 14.52 -1.16 9.78
N VAL A 2 13.93 -1.60 10.90
CA VAL A 2 12.88 -0.83 11.63
C VAL A 2 13.30 0.59 12.02
N GLU A 3 14.51 0.78 12.55
CA GLU A 3 15.04 2.12 12.89
C GLU A 3 15.04 3.07 11.70
N ARG A 4 15.36 2.56 10.50
CA ARG A 4 15.38 3.35 9.26
C ARG A 4 13.98 3.71 8.80
N THR A 5 13.02 2.80 8.92
CA THR A 5 11.60 3.06 8.64
C THR A 5 11.06 4.17 9.54
N LEU A 6 11.41 4.14 10.84
CA LEU A 6 11.06 5.21 11.77
C LEU A 6 11.75 6.54 11.41
N ARG A 7 13.04 6.49 11.09
CA ARG A 7 13.80 7.67 10.64
C ARG A 7 13.18 8.31 9.40
N ALA A 8 12.75 7.51 8.43
CA ALA A 8 12.06 7.99 7.24
C ALA A 8 10.77 8.74 7.59
N ALA A 9 9.95 8.19 8.51
CA ALA A 9 8.74 8.86 8.96
C ALA A 9 9.04 10.22 9.62
N VAL A 10 10.09 10.29 10.44
CA VAL A 10 10.55 11.55 11.06
C VAL A 10 11.05 12.55 10.01
N LEU A 11 11.86 12.11 9.04
CA LEU A 11 12.36 12.95 7.95
C LEU A 11 11.20 13.51 7.11
N PHE A 12 10.21 12.66 6.81
CA PHE A 12 9.03 13.08 6.06
C PHE A 12 8.20 14.12 6.83
N ALA A 13 8.02 13.93 8.14
CA ALA A 13 7.36 14.92 9.01
C ALA A 13 8.11 16.27 9.05
N LYS A 14 9.44 16.25 8.89
CA LYS A 14 10.29 17.44 8.73
C LYS A 14 10.32 18.01 7.31
N ASN A 15 9.44 17.54 6.42
CA ASN A 15 9.38 17.89 5.00
C ASN A 15 10.66 17.55 4.20
N GLN A 16 11.52 16.68 4.74
CA GLN A 16 12.74 16.18 4.07
C GLN A 16 12.40 14.95 3.24
N ARG A 17 11.65 15.17 2.15
CA ARG A 17 10.97 14.13 1.35
C ARG A 17 11.95 13.15 0.71
N ASP A 18 12.97 13.65 0.03
CA ASP A 18 13.94 12.79 -0.68
C ASP A 18 14.78 11.97 0.29
N ALA A 19 15.17 12.58 1.42
CA ALA A 19 15.87 11.87 2.48
C ALA A 19 15.00 10.76 3.10
N ALA A 20 13.70 11.01 3.27
CA ALA A 20 12.76 10.00 3.78
C ALA A 20 12.65 8.81 2.82
N LEU A 21 12.48 9.07 1.52
CA LEU A 21 12.41 8.01 0.51
C LEU A 21 13.72 7.23 0.40
N ALA A 22 14.87 7.92 0.49
CA ALA A 22 16.18 7.26 0.51
C ALA A 22 16.35 6.33 1.73
N GLU A 23 15.85 6.70 2.91
CA GLU A 23 15.87 5.81 4.08
C GLU A 23 14.93 4.62 3.91
N LEU A 24 13.78 4.79 3.24
CA LEU A 24 12.86 3.69 2.94
C LEU A 24 13.43 2.71 1.93
N GLU A 25 14.09 3.17 0.88
CA GLU A 25 14.79 2.31 -0.06
C GLU A 25 15.87 1.47 0.64
N ARG A 26 16.66 2.08 1.53
CA ARG A 26 17.64 1.34 2.34
C ARG A 26 16.96 0.35 3.29
N ALA A 27 15.85 0.73 3.91
CA ALA A 27 15.09 -0.14 4.79
C ALA A 27 14.50 -1.34 4.04
N ALA A 28 13.93 -1.11 2.86
CA ALA A 28 13.38 -2.14 1.99
C ALA A 28 14.47 -3.08 1.49
N ALA A 29 15.61 -2.56 1.02
CA ALA A 29 16.74 -3.40 0.60
C ALA A 29 17.31 -4.26 1.75
N LEU A 30 17.18 -3.80 3.00
CA LEU A 30 17.52 -4.59 4.20
C LEU A 30 16.44 -5.64 4.53
N GLU A 31 15.16 -5.35 4.31
CA GLU A 31 14.08 -6.32 4.50
C GLU A 31 14.14 -7.42 3.43
N GLU A 32 14.35 -7.03 2.17
CA GLU A 32 14.38 -7.92 1.00
C GLU A 32 15.53 -8.95 1.02
N ARG A 33 16.56 -8.72 1.84
CA ARG A 33 17.65 -9.67 2.10
C ARG A 33 17.42 -10.55 3.32
N LEU A 34 16.45 -10.22 4.18
CA LEU A 34 16.12 -11.08 5.31
C LEU A 34 15.41 -12.33 4.78
N PRO A 35 15.77 -13.52 5.30
CA PRO A 35 15.00 -14.72 5.05
C PRO A 35 13.57 -14.51 5.57
N PHE A 36 12.63 -15.24 4.98
CA PHE A 36 11.28 -15.27 5.53
C PHE A 36 11.34 -15.91 6.93
N GLU A 37 11.05 -15.15 7.97
CA GLU A 37 11.07 -15.66 9.35
C GLU A 37 9.85 -16.55 9.58
N PHE A 38 10.08 -17.77 10.06
CA PHE A 38 9.03 -18.64 10.57
C PHE A 38 8.86 -18.36 12.07
N GLY A 39 7.77 -17.70 12.43
CA GLY A 39 7.42 -17.33 13.80
C GLY A 39 6.23 -16.37 13.82
N PRO A 40 5.72 -15.97 15.00
CA PRO A 40 4.73 -14.90 15.09
C PRO A 40 5.26 -13.66 14.37
N PRO A 41 4.54 -13.11 13.38
CA PRO A 41 5.06 -11.99 12.61
C PRO A 41 5.29 -10.81 13.55
N VAL A 42 6.50 -10.25 13.49
CA VAL A 42 6.80 -8.95 14.10
C VAL A 42 5.90 -7.90 13.47
N THR A 43 5.05 -7.27 14.29
CA THR A 43 4.00 -6.34 13.85
C THR A 43 4.58 -4.95 13.57
N TYR A 44 5.32 -4.80 12.47
CA TYR A 44 5.71 -3.48 11.94
C TYR A 44 5.11 -3.26 10.54
N LYS A 45 5.03 -1.98 10.13
CA LYS A 45 4.63 -1.63 8.75
C LYS A 45 5.82 -1.89 7.81
N PRO A 46 5.66 -2.72 6.75
CA PRO A 46 6.73 -2.97 5.80
C PRO A 46 7.27 -1.66 5.18
N PRO A 47 8.59 -1.50 4.99
CA PRO A 47 9.17 -0.31 4.38
C PRO A 47 8.54 0.05 3.03
N ARG A 48 8.33 -0.93 2.14
CA ARG A 48 7.71 -0.72 0.82
C ARG A 48 6.26 -0.25 0.90
N GLU A 49 5.54 -0.65 1.94
CA GLU A 49 4.19 -0.14 2.19
C GLU A 49 4.20 1.32 2.63
N LEU A 50 5.05 1.67 3.60
CA LEU A 50 5.19 3.06 4.03
C LEU A 50 5.66 3.94 2.87
N GLU A 51 6.57 3.45 2.05
CA GLU A 51 7.02 4.13 0.84
C GLU A 51 5.86 4.42 -0.12
N GLY A 52 5.00 3.44 -0.41
CA GLY A 52 3.80 3.66 -1.22
C GLY A 52 2.88 4.73 -0.65
N GLU A 53 2.66 4.73 0.67
CA GLU A 53 1.85 5.76 1.35
C GLU A 53 2.47 7.16 1.21
N LEU A 54 3.79 7.29 1.41
CA LEU A 54 4.47 8.57 1.28
C LEU A 54 4.47 9.07 -0.16
N LEU A 55 4.69 8.18 -1.14
CA LEU A 55 4.62 8.51 -2.56
C LEU A 55 3.23 8.99 -2.97
N LEU A 56 2.15 8.39 -2.44
CA LEU A 56 0.79 8.88 -2.64
C LEU A 56 0.57 10.30 -2.10
N ARG A 57 1.11 10.59 -0.90
CA ARG A 57 1.07 11.93 -0.29
C ARG A 57 1.86 12.97 -1.08
N LEU A 58 2.86 12.52 -1.84
CA LEU A 58 3.68 13.35 -2.72
C LEU A 58 3.15 13.44 -4.15
N ASP A 59 1.95 12.92 -4.42
CA ASP A 59 1.36 12.92 -5.76
C ASP A 59 2.18 12.14 -6.81
N ARG A 60 2.84 11.05 -6.38
CA ARG A 60 3.66 10.16 -7.22
C ARG A 60 3.01 8.77 -7.36
N PRO A 61 1.81 8.66 -7.95
CA PRO A 61 1.00 7.44 -7.90
C PRO A 61 1.63 6.25 -8.66
N ALA A 62 2.26 6.49 -9.81
CA ALA A 62 2.93 5.41 -10.57
C ALA A 62 4.07 4.75 -9.77
N GLU A 63 4.75 5.51 -8.92
CA GLU A 63 5.81 5.01 -8.07
C GLU A 63 5.26 4.28 -6.85
N ALA A 64 4.16 4.81 -6.28
CA ALA A 64 3.43 4.13 -5.22
C ALA A 64 2.90 2.75 -5.65
N VAL A 65 2.39 2.62 -6.88
CA VAL A 65 1.98 1.33 -7.46
C VAL A 65 3.14 0.34 -7.43
N ARG A 66 4.35 0.75 -7.81
CA ARG A 66 5.54 -0.12 -7.75
C ARG A 66 5.87 -0.53 -6.32
N ALA A 67 5.89 0.41 -5.39
CA ALA A 67 6.21 0.15 -3.98
C ALA A 67 5.20 -0.83 -3.33
N PHE A 68 3.89 -0.61 -3.51
CA PHE A 68 2.86 -1.53 -3.01
C PHE A 68 2.93 -2.91 -3.67
N SER A 69 3.17 -2.96 -4.99
CA SER A 69 3.34 -4.23 -5.70
C SER A 69 4.55 -5.03 -5.18
N GLN A 70 5.63 -4.34 -4.82
CA GLN A 70 6.81 -4.96 -4.20
C GLN A 70 6.52 -5.48 -2.80
N ALA A 71 5.80 -4.71 -1.97
CA ALA A 71 5.37 -5.14 -0.64
C ALA A 71 4.51 -6.41 -0.70
N LEU A 72 3.56 -6.48 -1.64
CA LEU A 72 2.64 -7.62 -1.80
C LEU A 72 3.33 -8.92 -2.21
N ARG A 73 4.56 -8.89 -2.76
CA ARG A 73 5.32 -10.12 -3.04
C ARG A 73 5.73 -10.86 -1.77
N ARG A 74 5.98 -10.13 -0.67
CA ARG A 74 6.37 -10.71 0.62
C ARG A 74 5.18 -10.94 1.53
N THR A 75 4.17 -10.07 1.45
CA THR A 75 2.93 -10.20 2.22
C THR A 75 1.72 -10.25 1.29
N PRO A 76 1.48 -11.39 0.61
CA PRO A 76 0.27 -11.57 -0.18
C PRO A 76 -0.98 -11.30 0.67
N ASP A 77 -2.01 -10.76 0.06
CA ASP A 77 -3.31 -10.47 0.69
C ASP A 77 -3.29 -9.51 1.90
N ARG A 78 -2.18 -8.82 2.15
CA ARG A 78 -2.14 -7.80 3.19
C ARG A 78 -3.08 -6.64 2.83
N ALA A 79 -4.23 -6.59 3.49
CA ALA A 79 -5.35 -5.72 3.10
C ALA A 79 -4.99 -4.23 3.07
N ALA A 80 -4.18 -3.74 4.02
CA ALA A 80 -3.74 -2.34 3.99
C ALA A 80 -2.83 -2.02 2.79
N THR A 81 -1.99 -2.96 2.36
CA THR A 81 -1.13 -2.80 1.17
C THR A 81 -1.96 -2.85 -0.12
N LEU A 82 -2.94 -3.76 -0.18
CA LEU A 82 -3.90 -3.84 -1.30
C LEU A 82 -4.72 -2.55 -1.41
N LEU A 83 -5.17 -1.97 -0.30
CA LEU A 83 -5.88 -0.70 -0.30
C LEU A 83 -5.01 0.44 -0.83
N GLY A 84 -3.74 0.48 -0.42
CA GLY A 84 -2.74 1.40 -0.96
C GLY A 84 -2.55 1.24 -2.48
N LEU A 85 -2.40 0.00 -2.96
CA LEU A 85 -2.28 -0.31 -4.38
C LEU A 85 -3.52 0.15 -5.16
N ALA A 86 -4.72 -0.18 -4.69
CA ALA A 86 -5.96 0.19 -5.37
C ALA A 86 -6.11 1.71 -5.51
N ARG A 87 -5.80 2.47 -4.44
CA ARG A 87 -5.78 3.94 -4.45
C ARG A 87 -4.71 4.50 -5.39
N ALA A 88 -3.51 3.92 -5.38
CA ALA A 88 -2.41 4.33 -6.25
C ALA A 88 -2.71 4.07 -7.73
N SER A 89 -3.24 2.90 -8.08
CA SER A 89 -3.65 2.57 -9.44
C SER A 89 -4.78 3.46 -9.92
N ALA A 90 -5.81 3.69 -9.08
CA ALA A 90 -6.89 4.62 -9.41
C ALA A 90 -6.36 6.03 -9.71
N LYS A 91 -5.44 6.53 -8.88
CA LYS A 91 -4.82 7.85 -9.05
C LYS A 91 -3.85 7.92 -10.23
N ALA A 92 -3.22 6.80 -10.59
CA ALA A 92 -2.38 6.68 -11.78
C ALA A 92 -3.19 6.56 -13.09
N GLY A 93 -4.52 6.44 -13.00
CA GLY A 93 -5.39 6.21 -14.16
C GLY A 93 -5.49 4.75 -14.62
N ASP A 94 -4.89 3.81 -13.87
CA ASP A 94 -4.98 2.38 -14.15
C ASP A 94 -6.22 1.79 -13.47
N SER A 95 -7.37 2.04 -14.08
CA SER A 95 -8.67 1.58 -13.58
C SER A 95 -8.79 0.05 -13.57
N ALA A 96 -8.10 -0.65 -14.47
CA ALA A 96 -8.11 -2.11 -14.54
C ALA A 96 -7.47 -2.73 -13.29
N ILE A 97 -6.25 -2.29 -12.93
CA ILE A 97 -5.60 -2.77 -11.70
C ILE A 97 -6.41 -2.33 -10.48
N ALA A 98 -6.88 -1.09 -10.43
CA ALA A 98 -7.66 -0.60 -9.31
C ALA A 98 -8.92 -1.43 -9.06
N VAL A 99 -9.72 -1.71 -10.10
CA VAL A 99 -10.94 -2.53 -10.01
C VAL A 99 -10.59 -3.96 -9.56
N ALA A 100 -9.55 -4.57 -10.13
CA ALA A 100 -9.12 -5.91 -9.74
C ALA A 100 -8.74 -5.98 -8.25
N THR A 101 -7.92 -5.03 -7.78
CA THR A 101 -7.48 -4.96 -6.38
C THR A 101 -8.64 -4.65 -5.43
N TYR A 102 -9.57 -3.75 -5.81
CA TYR A 102 -10.77 -3.49 -5.01
C TYR A 102 -11.70 -4.72 -4.92
N ARG A 103 -11.84 -5.52 -5.99
CA ARG A 103 -12.60 -6.79 -5.92
C ARG A 103 -11.97 -7.78 -4.95
N GLN A 104 -10.63 -7.89 -4.94
CA GLN A 104 -9.91 -8.71 -3.99
C GLN A 104 -10.13 -8.26 -2.55
N LEU A 105 -10.06 -6.95 -2.28
CA LEU A 105 -10.37 -6.39 -0.96
C LEU A 105 -11.81 -6.67 -0.52
N LYS A 106 -12.78 -6.57 -1.44
CA LYS A 106 -14.17 -6.91 -1.15
C LYS A 106 -14.32 -8.37 -0.72
N SER A 107 -13.56 -9.28 -1.34
CA SER A 107 -13.51 -10.69 -0.95
C SER A 107 -12.92 -10.89 0.44
N ILE A 108 -11.79 -10.23 0.74
CA ILE A 108 -11.13 -10.29 2.05
C ILE A 108 -12.06 -9.73 3.15
N TRP A 109 -12.73 -8.61 2.88
CA TRP A 109 -13.60 -7.91 3.83
C TRP A 109 -15.08 -8.30 3.72
N HIS A 110 -15.42 -9.46 3.14
CA HIS A 110 -16.81 -9.90 2.96
C HIS A 110 -17.63 -10.01 4.27
N ARG A 111 -16.96 -10.06 5.43
CA ARG A 111 -17.56 -10.09 6.78
C ARG A 111 -17.05 -8.97 7.68
N ALA A 112 -16.56 -7.87 7.11
CA ALA A 112 -16.20 -6.71 7.91
C ALA A 112 -17.43 -6.12 8.62
N ASP A 113 -17.19 -5.45 9.74
CA ASP A 113 -18.25 -4.80 10.50
C ASP A 113 -19.01 -3.78 9.66
N THR A 114 -20.30 -3.62 9.97
CA THR A 114 -21.14 -2.61 9.33
C THR A 114 -20.57 -1.22 9.60
N GLY A 115 -20.38 -0.42 8.54
CA GLY A 115 -19.79 0.91 8.65
C GLY A 115 -18.26 0.97 8.58
N TYR A 116 -17.57 -0.15 8.33
CA TYR A 116 -16.13 -0.15 8.08
C TYR A 116 -15.78 0.71 6.84
N THR A 117 -15.19 1.88 7.08
CA THR A 117 -14.99 2.93 6.06
C THR A 117 -14.23 2.46 4.82
N PRO A 118 -13.14 1.67 4.92
CA PRO A 118 -12.46 1.17 3.73
C PRO A 118 -13.32 0.24 2.86
N LEU A 119 -14.26 -0.52 3.44
CA LEU A 119 -15.18 -1.34 2.65
C LEU A 119 -16.18 -0.45 1.89
N ALA A 120 -16.68 0.63 2.52
CA ALA A 120 -17.54 1.59 1.83
C ALA A 120 -16.81 2.26 0.64
N GLU A 121 -15.53 2.60 0.79
CA GLU A 121 -14.70 3.08 -0.33
C GLU A 121 -14.61 2.07 -1.48
N VAL A 122 -14.33 0.80 -1.16
CA VAL A 122 -14.27 -0.30 -2.13
C VAL A 122 -15.58 -0.41 -2.91
N GLU A 123 -16.71 -0.44 -2.21
CA GLU A 123 -18.04 -0.59 -2.82
C GLU A 123 -18.37 0.60 -3.72
N ASN A 124 -18.11 1.82 -3.26
CA ASN A 124 -18.33 3.03 -4.03
C ASN A 124 -17.49 3.08 -5.30
N TYR A 125 -16.20 2.71 -5.22
CA TYR A 125 -15.33 2.69 -6.39
C TYR A 125 -15.81 1.66 -7.42
N LEU A 126 -16.14 0.44 -6.98
CA LEU A 126 -16.63 -0.62 -7.85
C LEU A 126 -17.97 -0.27 -8.50
N ALA A 127 -18.92 0.31 -7.76
CA ALA A 127 -20.21 0.72 -8.32
C ALA A 127 -20.04 1.73 -9.46
N ARG A 128 -19.17 2.74 -9.29
CA ARG A 128 -18.90 3.77 -10.30
C ARG A 128 -18.30 3.23 -11.59
N HIS A 129 -17.46 2.19 -11.50
CA HIS A 129 -16.76 1.64 -12.67
C HIS A 129 -17.52 0.50 -13.34
N LEU A 130 -18.36 -0.24 -12.61
CA LEU A 130 -19.25 -1.26 -13.18
C LEU A 130 -20.44 -0.65 -13.95
N SER A 131 -20.88 0.55 -13.59
CA SER A 131 -21.93 1.27 -14.31
C SER A 131 -21.45 1.91 -15.62
N SER A 132 -20.13 2.06 -15.82
CA SER A 132 -19.55 2.66 -17.03
C SER A 132 -19.32 1.66 -18.18
N GLU A 133 -19.53 0.36 -17.94
CA GLU A 133 -19.39 -0.72 -18.93
C GLU A 133 -20.74 -1.13 -19.58
N LYS A 134 -21.84 -0.43 -19.26
CA LYS A 134 -23.17 -0.58 -19.88
C LYS A 134 -23.50 0.59 -20.78
#